data_AF-A0A7Y2JFT4-F1
#
_entry.id   AF-A0A7Y2JFT4-F1
#
_cell.length_a   1.000
_cell.length_b   1.000
_cell.length_c   1.000
_cell.angle_alpha   90.00
_cell.angle_beta   90.00
_cell.angle_gamma   90.00
#
_symmetry.space_group_name_H-M   'P 1'
#
loop_
_entity.id
_entity.type
_entity.pdbx_description
1 polymer ?
#
loop_
_entity_poly.entity_id
_entity_poly.type
_entity_poly.pdbx_seq_one_letter_code
_entity_poly.pdbx_strand_id
1 'polypeptide(L)'
;MVIDFNYTKTIRSFNITGYEHYPIHGTLESDIIFGWGNDKDEDYIEIKDLKDDNFLTNFKTHHYLKNNYYQLIHHSLIRIKEKFNIHILGHSLGLTDKSLLKEIFESDNCERIYLYLRSDQYNSEPLVSKQIDVENEYTKLTMAISRIIDDQMARIKVVNMQYSNYFPKNPN
;
A
#
# COMPACT_ATOMS: atom_id res chain seq x y z
N MET A 1 -5.41 -1.09 -12.43
CA MET A 1 -4.81 0.11 -11.83
C MET A 1 -3.65 -0.34 -10.98
N VAL A 2 -2.52 0.36 -11.09
CA VAL A 2 -1.34 0.21 -10.23
C VAL A 2 -1.18 1.51 -9.47
N ILE A 3 -1.28 1.44 -8.14
CA ILE A 3 -1.00 2.58 -7.26
C ILE A 3 0.42 2.42 -6.75
N ASP A 4 1.29 3.36 -7.10
CA ASP A 4 2.72 3.28 -6.81
C ASP A 4 3.11 4.35 -5.80
N PHE A 5 3.57 3.88 -4.65
CA PHE A 5 4.03 4.72 -3.54
C PHE A 5 5.55 4.95 -3.60
N ASN A 6 6.26 4.35 -4.56
CA ASN A 6 7.69 4.60 -4.74
C ASN A 6 7.92 5.88 -5.55
N TYR A 7 8.96 6.61 -5.19
CA TYR A 7 9.46 7.71 -6.01
C TYR A 7 10.27 7.21 -7.22
N THR A 8 10.87 6.02 -7.08
CA THR A 8 11.74 5.40 -8.07
C THR A 8 10.95 4.56 -9.08
N LYS A 9 11.55 4.33 -10.25
CA LYS A 9 10.97 3.55 -11.35
C LYS A 9 10.97 2.03 -11.10
N THR A 10 10.92 1.59 -9.84
CA THR A 10 10.98 0.18 -9.43
C THR A 10 9.84 -0.62 -10.08
N ILE A 11 8.67 -0.01 -10.26
CA ILE A 11 7.54 -0.68 -10.90
C ILE A 11 7.87 -1.22 -12.31
N ARG A 12 8.81 -0.60 -13.03
CA ARG A 12 9.23 -1.04 -14.36
C ARG A 12 9.87 -2.43 -14.35
N SER A 13 10.48 -2.86 -13.25
CA SER A 13 11.08 -4.20 -13.17
C SER A 13 10.04 -5.32 -13.11
N PHE A 14 8.78 -5.01 -12.76
CA PHE A 14 7.73 -6.02 -12.63
C PHE A 14 6.99 -6.31 -13.95
N ASN A 15 7.27 -5.59 -15.04
CA ASN A 15 6.61 -5.77 -16.35
C ASN A 15 5.07 -5.85 -16.27
N ILE A 16 4.46 -5.10 -15.35
CA ILE A 16 3.02 -5.04 -15.21
C ILE A 16 2.46 -4.25 -16.39
N THR A 17 1.70 -4.92 -17.26
CA THR A 17 1.09 -4.35 -18.47
C THR A 17 -0.44 -4.40 -18.38
N GLY A 18 -1.14 -3.59 -19.17
CA GLY A 18 -2.60 -3.57 -19.22
C GLY A 18 -3.27 -2.83 -18.04
N TYR A 19 -2.49 -2.14 -17.21
CA TYR A 19 -3.00 -1.35 -16.09
C TYR A 19 -2.45 0.08 -16.14
N GLU A 20 -3.32 1.04 -15.89
CA GLU A 20 -2.91 2.43 -15.65
C GLU A 20 -2.08 2.56 -14.38
N HIS A 21 -1.00 3.35 -14.44
CA HIS A 21 -0.05 3.59 -13.38
C HIS A 21 -0.28 4.95 -12.73
N TYR A 22 -0.40 4.95 -11.40
CA TYR A 22 -0.70 6.12 -10.57
C TYR A 22 0.42 6.31 -9.55
N PRO A 23 1.47 7.08 -9.87
CA PRO A 23 2.54 7.42 -8.93
C PRO A 23 2.06 8.47 -7.92
N ILE A 24 1.48 8.01 -6.82
CA ILE A 24 0.74 8.88 -5.89
C ILE A 24 1.63 9.95 -5.24
N HIS A 25 2.94 9.68 -5.10
CA HIS A 25 3.93 10.63 -4.59
C HIS A 25 4.68 11.41 -5.68
N GLY A 26 4.23 11.34 -6.94
CA GLY A 26 4.98 11.88 -8.08
C GLY A 26 6.16 10.97 -8.49
N THR A 27 7.08 11.52 -9.28
CA THR A 27 8.25 10.78 -9.78
C THR A 27 9.53 11.58 -9.55
N LEU A 28 10.71 10.94 -9.62
CA LEU A 28 12.00 11.65 -9.55
C LEU A 28 12.15 12.79 -10.59
N GLU A 29 11.35 12.79 -11.64
CA GLU A 29 11.41 13.76 -12.74
C GLU A 29 10.38 14.90 -12.57
N SER A 30 9.32 14.71 -11.76
CA SER A 30 8.26 15.71 -11.60
C SER A 30 7.41 15.51 -10.33
N ASP A 31 6.98 16.62 -9.75
CA ASP A 31 5.91 16.71 -8.73
C ASP A 31 6.10 15.78 -7.52
N ILE A 32 7.34 15.65 -7.05
CA ILE A 32 7.66 14.85 -5.87
C ILE A 32 6.91 15.40 -4.65
N ILE A 33 6.14 14.53 -3.99
CA ILE A 33 5.42 14.83 -2.76
C ILE A 33 6.16 14.23 -1.56
N PHE A 34 6.84 15.08 -0.81
CA PHE A 34 7.40 14.73 0.51
C PHE A 34 6.37 14.98 1.62
N GLY A 35 6.62 14.40 2.79
CA GLY A 35 5.83 14.67 3.99
C GLY A 35 5.21 13.44 4.64
N TRP A 36 4.35 13.69 5.62
CA TRP A 36 3.65 12.67 6.41
C TRP A 36 2.29 12.32 5.82
N GLY A 37 1.99 11.03 5.71
CA GLY A 37 0.76 10.50 5.10
C GLY A 37 -0.19 9.82 6.09
N ASN A 38 -0.20 10.26 7.36
CA ASN A 38 -1.06 9.72 8.42
C ASN A 38 -2.00 10.82 8.96
N ASP A 39 -2.76 11.45 8.07
CA ASP A 39 -3.66 12.58 8.39
C ASP A 39 -4.99 12.16 9.07
N LYS A 40 -5.07 10.91 9.54
CA LYS A 40 -6.20 10.38 10.31
C LYS A 40 -5.79 9.81 11.66
N ASP A 41 -4.50 9.91 12.00
CA ASP A 41 -3.97 9.46 13.27
C ASP A 41 -4.24 10.48 14.38
N GLU A 42 -4.26 10.04 15.64
CA GLU A 42 -4.53 10.91 16.79
C GLU A 42 -3.52 12.07 16.84
N ASP A 43 -2.24 11.78 16.60
CA ASP A 43 -1.16 12.76 16.51
C ASP A 43 -1.46 13.89 15.49
N TYR A 44 -2.09 13.56 14.35
CA TYR A 44 -2.45 14.59 13.36
C TYR A 44 -3.57 15.49 13.87
N ILE A 45 -4.56 14.92 14.56
CA ILE A 45 -5.67 15.67 15.13
C ILE A 45 -5.13 16.64 16.18
N GLU A 46 -4.25 16.17 17.07
CA GLU A 46 -3.59 17.00 18.07
C GLU A 46 -2.81 18.16 17.42
N ILE A 47 -2.01 17.88 16.39
CA ILE A 47 -1.25 18.90 15.65
C ILE A 47 -2.18 19.93 15.01
N LYS A 48 -3.28 19.50 14.39
CA LYS A 48 -4.25 20.39 13.76
C LYS A 48 -4.94 21.29 14.79
N ASP A 49 -5.21 20.78 15.98
CA ASP A 49 -5.87 21.52 17.05
C ASP A 49 -4.98 22.61 17.68
N LEU A 50 -3.66 22.56 17.46
CA LEU A 50 -2.72 23.65 17.80
C LEU A 50 -2.95 24.93 16.99
N LYS A 51 -3.67 24.86 15.86
CA LYS A 51 -3.98 25.99 14.96
C LYS A 51 -2.75 26.80 14.50
N ASP A 52 -1.62 26.13 14.36
CA ASP A 52 -0.40 26.70 13.77
C ASP A 52 -0.10 25.98 12.44
N ASP A 53 -0.30 26.71 11.35
CA ASP A 53 -0.17 26.22 9.98
C ASP A 53 1.25 25.73 9.64
N ASN A 54 2.27 26.15 10.40
CA ASN A 54 3.64 25.69 10.20
C ASN A 54 3.77 24.18 10.43
N PHE A 55 3.01 23.61 11.38
CA PHE A 55 3.01 22.17 11.60
C PHE A 55 2.27 21.42 10.50
N LEU A 56 1.31 22.05 9.83
CA LEU A 56 0.50 21.44 8.77
C LEU A 56 1.19 21.39 7.40
N THR A 57 2.24 22.20 7.22
CA THR A 57 2.91 22.42 5.94
C THR A 57 3.53 21.14 5.34
N ASN A 58 3.95 20.19 6.18
CA ASN A 58 4.60 18.94 5.74
C ASN A 58 3.66 17.73 5.66
N PHE A 59 2.33 17.93 5.73
CA PHE A 59 1.38 16.84 5.53
C PHE A 59 1.05 16.67 4.05
N LYS A 60 1.11 15.42 3.58
CA LYS A 60 0.88 15.06 2.18
C LYS A 60 -0.52 15.43 1.69
N THR A 61 -1.51 15.49 2.57
CA THR A 61 -2.90 15.86 2.28
C THR A 61 -3.01 17.14 1.44
N HIS A 62 -2.26 18.18 1.79
CA HIS A 62 -2.24 19.44 1.06
C HIS A 62 -1.53 19.32 -0.29
N HIS A 63 -0.54 18.44 -0.38
CA HIS A 63 0.25 18.23 -1.58
C HIS A 63 -0.45 17.32 -2.59
N TYR A 64 -1.30 16.38 -2.16
CA TYR A 64 -2.12 15.56 -3.06
C TYR A 64 -3.13 16.37 -3.88
N LEU A 65 -3.41 17.62 -3.49
CA LEU A 65 -4.22 18.54 -4.29
C LEU A 65 -3.46 19.14 -5.47
N LYS A 66 -2.13 19.00 -5.52
CA LYS A 66 -1.30 19.53 -6.62
C LYS A 66 -1.37 18.68 -7.89
N ASN A 67 -1.81 17.43 -7.77
CA ASN A 67 -2.10 16.55 -8.91
C ASN A 67 -3.45 15.86 -8.70
N ASN A 68 -3.89 15.08 -9.69
CA ASN A 68 -5.21 14.44 -9.66
C ASN A 68 -5.17 12.95 -9.24
N TYR A 69 -4.00 12.37 -8.93
CA TYR A 69 -3.89 10.93 -8.70
C TYR A 69 -4.77 10.45 -7.53
N TYR A 70 -4.73 11.17 -6.41
CA TYR A 70 -5.54 10.82 -5.23
C TYR A 70 -7.04 10.85 -5.57
N GLN A 71 -7.50 11.90 -6.26
CA GLN A 71 -8.91 12.03 -6.67
C GLN A 71 -9.31 10.94 -7.67
N LEU A 72 -8.44 10.62 -8.63
CA LEU A 72 -8.70 9.57 -9.63
C LEU A 72 -8.78 8.20 -8.97
N ILE A 73 -7.90 7.87 -8.03
CA ILE A 73 -7.97 6.62 -7.26
C ILE A 73 -9.29 6.57 -6.50
N HIS A 74 -9.65 7.62 -5.76
CA HIS A 74 -10.88 7.63 -4.99
C HIS A 74 -12.13 7.52 -5.90
N HIS A 75 -12.16 8.20 -7.04
CA HIS A 75 -13.29 8.15 -7.95
C HIS A 75 -13.40 6.80 -8.67
N SER A 76 -12.33 6.37 -9.34
CA SER A 76 -12.34 5.20 -10.21
C SER A 76 -12.25 3.87 -9.46
N LEU A 77 -11.53 3.81 -8.33
CA LEU A 77 -11.37 2.58 -7.55
C LEU A 77 -12.40 2.48 -6.42
N ILE A 78 -12.52 3.51 -5.58
CA ILE A 78 -13.33 3.42 -4.35
C ILE A 78 -14.82 3.62 -4.65
N ARG A 79 -15.19 4.59 -5.49
CA ARG A 79 -16.60 4.95 -5.74
C ARG A 79 -17.26 4.21 -6.90
N ILE A 80 -16.57 4.08 -8.03
CA ILE A 80 -17.18 3.56 -9.27
C ILE A 80 -17.06 2.05 -9.39
N LYS A 81 -15.97 1.46 -8.91
CA LYS A 81 -15.69 0.05 -9.15
C LYS A 81 -16.59 -0.84 -8.31
N GLU A 82 -17.20 -1.85 -8.92
CA GLU A 82 -18.13 -2.77 -8.24
C GLU A 82 -17.44 -3.65 -7.19
N LYS A 83 -16.44 -4.43 -7.60
CA LYS A 83 -15.65 -5.27 -6.70
C LYS A 83 -14.20 -5.37 -7.21
N PHE A 84 -13.26 -5.46 -6.28
CA PHE A 84 -11.85 -5.60 -6.61
C PHE A 84 -11.06 -6.32 -5.54
N ASN A 85 -10.00 -6.96 -6.01
CA ASN A 85 -8.93 -7.52 -5.18
C ASN A 85 -7.72 -6.61 -5.20
N ILE A 86 -6.99 -6.60 -4.09
CA ILE A 86 -5.77 -5.84 -3.90
C ILE A 86 -4.60 -6.81 -3.91
N HIS A 87 -3.56 -6.44 -4.64
CA HIS A 87 -2.32 -7.19 -4.75
C HIS A 87 -1.19 -6.29 -4.25
N ILE A 88 -0.66 -6.58 -3.05
CA ILE A 88 0.37 -5.77 -2.41
C ILE A 88 1.75 -6.33 -2.75
N LEU A 89 2.59 -5.48 -3.32
CA LEU A 89 3.99 -5.75 -3.60
C LEU A 89 4.84 -4.80 -2.75
N GLY A 90 5.62 -5.34 -1.81
CA GLY A 90 6.60 -4.58 -1.03
C GLY A 90 6.39 -4.65 0.49
N HIS A 91 7.50 -4.60 1.23
CA HIS A 91 7.55 -4.78 2.68
C HIS A 91 7.35 -3.47 3.47
N SER A 92 7.49 -2.32 2.81
CA SER A 92 7.41 -0.98 3.43
C SER A 92 5.97 -0.46 3.62
N LEU A 93 4.96 -1.35 3.57
CA LEU A 93 3.55 -0.97 3.66
C LEU A 93 3.24 -0.15 4.92
N GLY A 94 3.84 -0.50 6.07
CA GLY A 94 3.62 0.19 7.34
C GLY A 94 4.23 1.60 7.43
N LEU A 95 5.08 2.00 6.48
CA LEU A 95 5.72 3.32 6.40
C LEU A 95 5.12 4.19 5.28
N THR A 96 4.15 3.66 4.55
CA THR A 96 3.49 4.32 3.43
C THR A 96 2.34 5.20 3.94
N ASP A 97 1.73 6.00 3.06
CA ASP A 97 0.51 6.76 3.36
C ASP A 97 -0.62 5.82 3.82
N LYS A 98 -0.81 5.74 5.13
CA LYS A 98 -1.76 4.81 5.75
C LYS A 98 -3.19 5.26 5.53
N SER A 99 -3.43 6.57 5.41
CA SER A 99 -4.78 7.11 5.25
C SER A 99 -5.40 6.68 3.93
N LEU A 100 -4.67 6.78 2.81
CA LEU A 100 -5.15 6.31 1.51
C LEU A 100 -5.32 4.78 1.51
N LEU A 101 -4.35 4.04 2.05
CA LEU A 101 -4.44 2.58 2.12
C LEU A 101 -5.64 2.12 2.94
N LYS A 102 -5.91 2.79 4.07
CA LYS A 102 -7.07 2.53 4.92
C LYS A 102 -8.37 2.72 4.15
N GLU A 103 -8.54 3.84 3.44
CA GLU A 103 -9.73 4.08 2.60
C GLU A 103 -9.96 2.99 1.54
N ILE A 104 -8.88 2.57 0.87
CA ILE A 104 -8.95 1.51 -0.15
C ILE A 104 -9.32 0.16 0.50
N PHE A 105 -8.72 -0.17 1.64
CA PHE A 105 -8.92 -1.46 2.32
C PHE A 105 -10.29 -1.54 3.01
N GLU A 106 -10.80 -0.42 3.53
CA GLU A 106 -12.10 -0.31 4.18
C GLU A 106 -13.25 -0.19 3.18
N SER A 107 -12.98 0.11 1.90
CA SER A 107 -14.00 0.11 0.85
C SER A 107 -14.80 -1.19 0.83
N ASP A 108 -16.13 -1.08 0.77
CA ASP A 108 -17.05 -2.22 0.60
C ASP A 108 -16.79 -3.02 -0.67
N ASN A 109 -16.10 -2.39 -1.63
CA ASN A 109 -15.77 -3.00 -2.92
C ASN A 109 -14.43 -3.73 -2.89
N CYS A 110 -13.62 -3.57 -1.84
CA CYS A 110 -12.42 -4.37 -1.61
C CYS A 110 -12.78 -5.74 -1.02
N GLU A 111 -12.64 -6.80 -1.82
CA GLU A 111 -12.99 -8.18 -1.43
C GLU A 111 -11.84 -8.89 -0.73
N ARG A 112 -10.66 -8.91 -1.36
CA ARG A 112 -9.49 -9.65 -0.86
C ARG A 112 -8.21 -8.86 -0.99
N ILE A 113 -7.30 -9.07 -0.03
CA ILE A 113 -5.97 -8.47 0.02
C ILE A 113 -4.94 -9.60 -0.04
N TYR A 114 -4.22 -9.66 -1.15
CA TYR A 114 -3.11 -10.59 -1.37
C TYR A 114 -1.80 -9.91 -0.99
N LEU A 115 -1.03 -10.54 -0.12
CA LEU A 115 0.27 -10.05 0.36
C LEU A 115 1.39 -10.90 -0.25
N TYR A 116 2.14 -10.34 -1.19
CA TYR A 116 3.20 -11.08 -1.89
C TYR A 116 4.57 -10.84 -1.29
N LEU A 117 5.34 -11.93 -1.15
CA LEU A 117 6.73 -11.89 -0.75
C LEU A 117 7.64 -11.86 -1.98
N ARG A 118 8.82 -11.27 -1.79
CA ARG A 118 9.89 -11.28 -2.79
C ARG A 118 10.61 -12.62 -2.80
N SER A 119 10.41 -13.42 -3.85
CA SER A 119 11.00 -14.76 -3.96
C SER A 119 12.53 -14.77 -4.03
N ASP A 120 13.15 -13.70 -4.53
CA ASP A 120 14.59 -13.60 -4.75
C ASP A 120 15.42 -13.56 -3.46
N GLN A 121 14.81 -13.20 -2.33
CA GLN A 121 15.48 -13.19 -1.02
C GLN A 121 15.65 -14.57 -0.39
N TYR A 122 15.00 -15.61 -0.93
CA TYR A 122 14.94 -16.94 -0.30
C TYR A 122 15.46 -18.07 -1.20
N ASN A 123 16.30 -17.74 -2.19
CA ASN A 123 16.81 -18.72 -3.17
C ASN A 123 18.05 -19.49 -2.70
N SER A 124 18.73 -19.05 -1.64
CA SER A 124 20.01 -19.61 -1.18
C SER A 124 19.94 -20.46 0.10
N GLU A 125 18.78 -20.59 0.72
CA GLU A 125 18.62 -21.21 2.04
C GLU A 125 18.03 -22.63 1.98
N PRO A 126 18.38 -23.53 2.93
CA PRO A 126 17.71 -24.82 3.13
C PRO A 126 16.18 -24.68 3.21
N LEU A 127 15.43 -25.70 2.76
CA LEU A 127 13.96 -25.65 2.67
C LEU A 127 13.25 -25.31 4.00
N VAL A 128 13.78 -25.79 5.13
CA VAL A 128 13.18 -25.53 6.46
C VAL A 128 13.41 -24.09 6.92
N SER A 129 14.63 -23.56 6.79
CA SER A 129 14.90 -22.15 7.12
C SER A 129 14.12 -21.21 6.19
N LYS A 130 14.02 -21.58 4.91
CA LYS A 130 13.18 -20.87 3.93
C LYS A 130 11.71 -20.76 4.35
N GLN A 131 11.11 -21.82 4.92
CA GLN A 131 9.72 -21.79 5.37
C GLN A 131 9.52 -20.85 6.57
N ILE A 132 10.43 -20.91 7.55
CA ILE A 132 10.40 -20.04 8.73
C ILE A 132 10.56 -18.57 8.33
N ASP A 133 11.48 -18.26 7.40
CA ASP A 133 11.72 -16.90 6.94
C ASP A 133 10.51 -16.33 6.17
N VAL A 134 9.88 -17.15 5.33
CA VAL A 134 8.63 -16.80 4.64
C VAL A 134 7.51 -16.48 5.63
N GLU A 135 7.32 -17.30 6.66
CA GLU A 135 6.32 -17.07 7.70
C GLU A 135 6.59 -15.79 8.50
N ASN A 136 7.85 -15.54 8.86
CA ASN A 136 8.25 -14.33 9.56
C ASN A 136 7.98 -13.06 8.74
N GLU A 137 8.29 -13.09 7.44
CA GLU A 137 8.11 -11.94 6.56
C GLU A 137 6.63 -11.70 6.23
N TYR A 138 5.86 -12.77 6.05
CA TYR A 138 4.41 -12.67 5.95
C TYR A 138 3.81 -12.09 7.24
N THR A 139 4.31 -12.50 8.41
CA THR A 139 3.91 -11.96 9.71
C THR A 139 4.19 -10.45 9.78
N LYS A 140 5.35 -9.98 9.32
CA LYS A 140 5.65 -8.53 9.25
C LYS A 140 4.66 -7.77 8.36
N LEU A 141 4.27 -8.33 7.21
CA LEU A 141 3.26 -7.72 6.34
C LEU A 141 1.89 -7.67 7.02
N THR A 142 1.46 -8.73 7.68
CA THR A 142 0.17 -8.72 8.42
C THR A 142 0.18 -7.75 9.59
N MET A 143 1.30 -7.61 10.31
CA MET A 143 1.49 -6.57 11.32
C MET A 143 1.50 -5.15 10.73
N ALA A 144 1.89 -4.96 9.47
CA ALA A 144 1.76 -3.68 8.80
C ALA A 144 0.29 -3.39 8.46
N ILE A 145 -0.46 -4.40 8.00
CA ILE A 145 -1.90 -4.30 7.74
C ILE A 145 -2.69 -3.95 9.01
N SER A 146 -2.40 -4.57 10.15
CA SER A 146 -3.10 -4.28 11.41
C SER A 146 -2.87 -2.86 11.95
N ARG A 147 -1.86 -2.15 11.43
CA ARG A 147 -1.64 -0.72 11.72
C ARG A 147 -2.40 0.22 10.79
N ILE A 148 -3.12 -0.33 9.81
CA ILE A 148 -3.86 0.42 8.78
C ILE A 148 -5.37 0.18 8.96
N ILE A 149 -5.76 -1.07 9.16
CA ILE A 149 -7.15 -1.50 9.35
C ILE A 149 -7.30 -2.34 10.62
N ASP A 150 -8.54 -2.44 11.13
CA ASP A 150 -8.81 -3.25 12.32
C ASP A 150 -8.56 -4.75 12.08
N ASP A 151 -8.24 -5.46 13.17
CA ASP A 151 -7.89 -6.89 13.11
C ASP A 151 -9.04 -7.78 12.63
N GLN A 152 -10.30 -7.40 12.86
CA GLN A 152 -11.45 -8.19 12.40
C GLN A 152 -11.57 -8.11 10.88
N MET A 153 -11.45 -6.92 10.29
CA MET A 153 -11.46 -6.75 8.85
C MET A 153 -10.23 -7.38 8.21
N ALA A 154 -9.04 -7.24 8.81
CA ALA A 154 -7.83 -7.89 8.33
C ALA A 154 -8.01 -9.41 8.26
N ARG A 155 -8.59 -10.04 9.29
CA ARG A 155 -8.88 -11.49 9.32
C ARG A 155 -9.82 -11.95 8.20
N ILE A 156 -10.73 -11.09 7.75
CA ILE A 156 -11.72 -11.42 6.71
C ILE A 156 -11.13 -11.20 5.30
N LYS A 157 -10.45 -10.06 5.09
CA LYS A 157 -10.01 -9.62 3.76
C LYS A 157 -8.63 -10.16 3.38
N VAL A 158 -7.70 -10.35 4.32
CA VAL A 158 -6.35 -10.82 4.01
C VAL A 158 -6.37 -12.30 3.63
N VAL A 159 -5.84 -12.62 2.46
CA VAL A 159 -5.81 -13.97 1.92
C VAL A 159 -4.71 -14.77 2.60
N ASN A 160 -5.02 -16.00 3.04
CA ASN A 160 -4.04 -16.89 3.65
C ASN A 160 -2.73 -16.97 2.86
N MET A 161 -1.61 -16.95 3.59
CA MET A 161 -0.24 -16.97 3.07
C MET A 161 -0.09 -17.94 1.90
N GLN A 162 -0.55 -19.19 2.05
CA GLN A 162 -0.42 -20.27 1.06
C GLN A 162 -0.90 -19.90 -0.35
N TYR A 163 -1.86 -18.97 -0.46
CA TYR A 163 -2.41 -18.51 -1.74
C TYR A 163 -1.83 -17.17 -2.23
N SER A 164 -0.99 -16.55 -1.40
CA SER A 164 -0.39 -15.20 -1.55
C SER A 164 1.15 -15.22 -1.65
N ASN A 165 1.80 -16.38 -1.63
CA ASN A 165 3.25 -16.51 -1.40
C ASN A 165 4.17 -15.68 -2.33
N TYR A 166 3.98 -15.72 -3.65
CA TYR A 166 4.96 -15.15 -4.59
C TYR A 166 4.32 -14.47 -5.80
N PHE A 167 4.97 -13.40 -6.26
CA PHE A 167 4.65 -12.67 -7.49
C PHE A 167 5.84 -12.69 -8.48
N PRO A 168 5.61 -12.82 -9.79
CA PRO A 168 4.34 -13.18 -10.42
C PRO A 168 3.99 -14.65 -10.16
N LYS A 169 2.69 -14.99 -10.09
CA LYS A 169 2.28 -16.39 -10.24
C LYS A 169 2.66 -16.79 -11.66
N ASN A 170 3.62 -17.68 -11.82
CA ASN A 170 3.79 -18.35 -13.12
C ASN A 170 2.41 -18.93 -13.50
N PRO A 171 1.87 -18.63 -14.69
CA PRO A 171 0.67 -19.30 -15.13
C PRO A 171 0.97 -20.81 -15.15
N ASN A 172 0.16 -21.57 -14.41
CA ASN A 172 0.08 -23.02 -14.56
C ASN A 172 -0.55 -23.36 -15.91
#